data_AF-A0A937I9A5-F1
#
_entry.id   AF-A0A937I9A5-F1
#
_cell.length_a   1.000
_cell.length_b   1.000
_cell.length_c   1.000
_cell.angle_alpha   90.00
_cell.angle_beta   90.00
_cell.angle_gamma   90.00
#
_symmetry.space_group_name_H-M   'P 1'
#
loop_
_entity.id
_entity.type
_entity.pdbx_description
1 polymer ?
#
loop_
_entity_poly.entity_id
_entity_poly.type
_entity_poly.pdbx_seq_one_letter_code
_entity_poly.pdbx_strand_id
1 'polypeptide(L)'
;MRFYKLLISTLICISTTAQADRIKDLVDVAGVRSNQVVGYGLVAGLSGTGDGRDLRVTGQSLTSLLSGLGVSIDGPVSEFDLGENLIRLAQQNATQPLQTDNLASVMVTAEIPPFAKPGQRIDVNVSTVGTAESLRGGSLILTELYGIDGQVYAMAQGALTVTGISESAAGSSIEIGVPTSGRIPNGAIIERLIETPFETADHFVLNVRDADFSTTNAITQAINSTYGQGLATPLDAVSIAVVAPSDLVQKVSFISEIENMDIDPGEPTARVVINSRTGTAVINRSVKVAAAAVSHGTISVRVNA
;
A
#
# COMPACT_ATOMS: atom_id res chain seq x y z
N MET A 1 17.20 61.05 -19.93
CA MET A 1 18.02 59.88 -19.49
C MET A 1 17.58 59.24 -18.17
N ARG A 2 17.18 59.99 -17.13
CA ARG A 2 16.73 59.40 -15.84
C ARG A 2 15.43 58.59 -15.93
N PHE A 3 14.48 59.02 -16.76
CA PHE A 3 13.19 58.32 -16.94
C PHE A 3 13.33 56.94 -17.61
N TYR A 4 14.24 56.82 -18.58
CA TYR A 4 14.52 55.55 -19.27
C TYR A 4 15.20 54.54 -18.32
N LYS A 5 16.06 55.01 -17.41
CA LYS A 5 16.65 54.16 -16.36
C LYS A 5 15.61 53.69 -15.35
N LEU A 6 14.61 54.51 -15.03
CA LEU A 6 13.50 54.12 -14.16
C LEU A 6 12.60 53.07 -14.84
N LEU A 7 12.26 53.28 -16.13
CA LEU A 7 11.43 52.34 -16.91
C LEU A 7 12.11 50.96 -17.04
N ILE A 8 13.42 50.93 -17.30
CA ILE A 8 14.20 49.68 -17.38
C ILE A 8 14.28 49.00 -16.00
N SER A 9 14.42 49.77 -14.91
CA SER A 9 14.41 49.24 -13.55
C SER A 9 13.06 48.61 -13.18
N THR A 10 11.94 49.18 -13.62
CA THR A 10 10.60 48.64 -13.35
C THR A 10 10.33 47.37 -14.16
N LEU A 11 10.89 47.25 -15.37
CA LEU A 11 10.73 46.08 -16.23
C LEU A 11 11.49 44.84 -15.69
N ILE A 12 12.59 45.04 -14.97
CA ILE A 12 13.38 43.96 -14.35
C ILE A 12 12.68 43.39 -13.10
N CYS A 13 11.86 44.18 -12.40
CA CYS A 13 11.11 43.72 -11.23
C CYS A 13 9.88 42.87 -11.55
N ILE A 14 9.51 42.71 -12.82
CA ILE A 14 8.45 41.79 -13.27
C ILE A 14 9.10 40.47 -13.66
N SER A 15 9.84 39.86 -12.74
CA SER A 15 10.29 38.49 -12.89
C SER A 15 9.14 37.60 -12.44
N THR A 16 8.31 37.14 -13.37
CA THR A 16 7.35 36.07 -13.08
C THR A 16 8.15 34.82 -12.70
N THR A 17 7.91 34.29 -11.51
CA THR A 17 8.45 32.99 -11.11
C THR A 17 7.86 31.94 -12.03
N ALA A 18 8.64 31.46 -13.00
CA ALA A 18 8.30 30.23 -13.72
C ALA A 18 8.40 29.08 -12.71
N GLN A 19 7.26 28.51 -12.34
CA GLN A 19 7.20 27.27 -11.59
C GLN A 19 7.33 26.17 -12.64
N ALA A 20 8.56 25.67 -12.83
CA ALA A 20 8.76 24.45 -13.58
C ALA A 20 8.41 23.27 -12.66
N ASP A 21 7.74 22.28 -13.21
CA ASP A 21 7.48 21.03 -12.51
C ASP A 21 8.67 20.10 -12.72
N ARG A 22 9.02 19.32 -11.70
CA ARG A 22 10.10 18.34 -11.85
C ARG A 22 9.54 17.07 -12.46
N ILE A 23 10.35 16.40 -13.27
CA ILE A 23 9.98 15.12 -13.88
C ILE A 23 9.48 14.12 -12.83
N LYS A 24 10.12 14.00 -11.66
CA LYS A 24 9.68 13.08 -10.57
C LYS A 24 8.29 13.35 -9.99
N ASP A 25 7.80 14.58 -10.13
CA ASP A 25 6.47 14.96 -9.65
C ASP A 25 5.38 14.52 -10.69
N LEU A 26 5.80 14.24 -11.92
CA LEU A 26 4.94 13.90 -13.06
C LEU A 26 5.03 12.45 -13.52
N VAL A 27 6.13 11.75 -13.25
CA VAL A 27 6.38 10.39 -13.77
C VAL A 27 6.71 9.38 -12.67
N ASP A 28 6.44 8.12 -12.97
CA ASP A 28 6.89 6.96 -12.22
C ASP A 28 7.77 6.06 -13.12
N VAL A 29 8.78 5.41 -12.55
CA VAL A 29 9.64 4.49 -13.30
C VAL A 29 8.93 3.14 -13.46
N ALA A 30 8.72 2.71 -14.71
CA ALA A 30 8.07 1.44 -15.00
C ALA A 30 8.85 0.26 -14.40
N GLY A 31 8.11 -0.71 -13.86
CA GLY A 31 8.70 -1.89 -13.21
C GLY A 31 9.17 -1.63 -11.76
N VAL A 32 9.23 -0.37 -11.32
CA VAL A 32 9.47 -0.01 -9.92
C VAL A 32 8.13 0.09 -9.22
N ARG A 33 7.67 -1.04 -8.68
CA ARG A 33 6.38 -1.12 -7.97
C ARG A 33 6.52 -1.85 -6.65
N SER A 34 5.65 -1.51 -5.71
CA SER A 34 5.47 -2.32 -4.52
C SER A 34 4.79 -3.65 -4.85
N ASN A 35 4.99 -4.62 -3.98
CA ASN A 35 4.45 -5.97 -4.12
C ASN A 35 3.67 -6.33 -2.86
N GLN A 36 2.47 -6.83 -3.06
CA GLN A 36 1.63 -7.29 -1.96
C GLN A 36 1.97 -8.73 -1.64
N VAL A 37 2.04 -9.02 -0.35
CA VAL A 37 2.20 -10.37 0.18
C VAL A 37 1.10 -10.63 1.20
N VAL A 38 0.63 -11.87 1.22
CA VAL A 38 -0.50 -12.29 2.05
C VAL A 38 -0.14 -13.58 2.77
N GLY A 39 -0.62 -13.72 4.00
CA GLY A 39 -0.43 -14.91 4.81
C GLY A 39 -1.66 -15.22 5.63
N TYR A 40 -1.83 -16.50 5.95
CA TYR A 40 -2.84 -16.96 6.88
C TYR A 40 -2.16 -17.34 8.18
N GLY A 41 -2.60 -16.72 9.29
CA GLY A 41 -1.92 -16.82 10.57
C GLY A 41 -2.88 -17.06 11.73
N LEU A 42 -2.30 -17.19 12.91
CA LEU A 42 -3.02 -17.30 14.17
C LEU A 42 -2.58 -16.19 15.12
N VAL A 43 -3.55 -15.50 15.70
CA VAL A 43 -3.33 -14.58 16.82
C VAL A 43 -3.67 -15.29 18.11
N ALA A 44 -2.78 -15.22 19.09
CA ALA A 44 -2.95 -15.80 20.41
C ALA A 44 -2.91 -14.73 21.51
N GLY A 45 -3.40 -15.09 22.70
CA GLY A 45 -3.41 -14.20 23.86
C GLY A 45 -4.60 -13.25 23.92
N LEU A 46 -5.66 -13.55 23.15
CA LEU A 46 -6.92 -12.82 23.25
C LEU A 46 -7.60 -13.12 24.59
N SER A 47 -8.44 -12.20 25.07
CA SER A 47 -9.12 -12.31 26.37
C SER A 47 -10.54 -12.86 26.22
N GLY A 48 -10.69 -14.05 25.64
CA GLY A 48 -11.98 -14.67 25.37
C GLY A 48 -12.72 -14.14 24.14
N THR A 49 -12.10 -13.26 23.35
CA THR A 49 -12.69 -12.61 22.16
C THR A 49 -12.25 -13.25 20.83
N GLY A 50 -11.66 -14.45 20.89
CA GLY A 50 -11.24 -15.24 19.73
C GLY A 50 -12.42 -15.92 19.01
N ASP A 51 -12.11 -16.88 18.14
CA ASP A 51 -13.12 -17.51 17.25
C ASP A 51 -14.10 -18.45 17.97
N GLY A 52 -13.93 -18.65 19.27
CA GLY A 52 -14.86 -19.43 20.07
C GLY A 52 -14.81 -20.93 19.75
N ARG A 53 -15.99 -21.56 19.66
CA ARG A 53 -16.15 -22.98 19.26
C ARG A 53 -16.59 -23.15 17.80
N ASP A 54 -16.89 -22.04 17.13
CA ASP A 54 -17.65 -22.06 15.88
C ASP A 54 -16.77 -22.26 14.63
N LEU A 55 -15.45 -21.98 14.72
CA LEU A 55 -14.53 -22.11 13.60
C LEU A 55 -13.59 -23.32 13.72
N ARG A 56 -13.95 -24.42 13.03
CA ARG A 56 -13.12 -25.64 12.93
C ARG A 56 -11.72 -25.39 12.34
N VAL A 57 -11.61 -24.39 11.46
CA VAL A 57 -10.36 -24.05 10.76
C VAL A 57 -9.28 -23.52 11.71
N THR A 58 -9.66 -22.73 12.73
CA THR A 58 -8.73 -22.21 13.75
C THR A 58 -8.12 -23.34 14.58
N GLY A 59 -8.95 -24.30 14.98
CA GLY A 59 -8.50 -25.51 15.69
C GLY A 59 -7.57 -26.37 14.83
N GLN A 60 -7.89 -26.60 13.55
CA GLN A 60 -7.02 -27.34 12.62
C GLN A 60 -5.67 -26.64 12.42
N SER A 61 -5.67 -25.31 12.32
CA SER A 61 -4.46 -24.52 12.15
C SER A 61 -3.55 -24.62 13.37
N LEU A 62 -4.13 -24.56 14.58
CA LEU A 62 -3.37 -24.80 15.82
C LEU A 62 -2.79 -26.22 15.85
N THR A 63 -3.57 -27.23 15.45
CA THR A 63 -3.11 -28.61 15.39
C THR A 63 -1.93 -28.77 14.43
N SER A 64 -1.99 -28.17 13.24
CA SER A 64 -0.90 -28.18 12.27
C SER A 64 0.36 -27.49 12.81
N LEU A 65 0.21 -26.34 13.47
CA LEU A 65 1.33 -25.65 14.12
C LEU A 65 1.99 -26.52 15.21
N LEU A 66 1.18 -27.05 16.13
CA LEU A 66 1.67 -27.88 17.23
C LEU A 66 2.36 -29.17 16.71
N SER A 67 1.78 -29.81 15.70
CA SER A 67 2.37 -30.98 15.03
C SER A 67 3.71 -30.62 14.37
N GLY A 68 3.80 -29.46 13.71
CA GLY A 68 5.03 -28.93 13.12
C GLY A 68 6.12 -28.63 14.14
N LEU A 69 5.75 -28.30 15.38
CA LEU A 69 6.66 -28.12 16.52
C LEU A 69 6.99 -29.43 17.26
N GLY A 70 6.47 -30.58 16.79
CA GLY A 70 6.70 -31.90 17.38
C GLY A 70 5.84 -32.21 18.62
N VAL A 71 4.79 -31.42 18.87
CA VAL A 71 3.83 -31.70 19.95
C VAL A 71 2.79 -32.69 19.42
N SER A 72 2.74 -33.89 20.02
CA SER A 72 1.67 -34.85 19.75
C SER A 72 0.40 -34.43 20.51
N ILE A 73 -0.67 -34.20 19.76
CA ILE A 73 -1.97 -33.72 20.27
C ILE A 73 -2.89 -34.91 20.59
N ASP A 74 -2.52 -36.09 20.12
CA ASP A 74 -3.08 -37.34 20.59
C ASP A 74 -2.58 -37.55 22.03
N GLY A 75 -3.45 -37.26 23.00
CA GLY A 75 -3.14 -37.47 24.42
C GLY A 75 -2.59 -38.87 24.68
N PRO A 76 -1.90 -39.12 25.81
CA PRO A 76 -1.26 -40.40 26.09
C PRO A 76 -2.27 -41.54 25.96
N VAL A 77 -2.22 -42.24 24.83
CA VAL A 77 -3.02 -43.43 24.63
C VAL A 77 -2.34 -44.50 25.46
N SER A 78 -2.86 -44.74 26.67
CA SER A 78 -2.44 -45.88 27.46
C SER A 78 -2.65 -47.12 26.60
N GLU A 79 -1.56 -47.77 26.22
CA GLU A 79 -1.50 -48.98 25.38
C GLU A 79 -2.21 -50.18 26.04
N PHE A 80 -2.80 -49.99 27.23
CA PHE A 80 -3.42 -51.02 28.05
C PHE A 80 -4.96 -51.14 27.89
N ASP A 81 -5.64 -50.23 27.18
CA ASP A 81 -7.10 -50.33 26.91
C ASP A 81 -7.40 -50.82 25.48
N LEU A 82 -6.92 -52.03 25.16
CA LEU A 82 -7.09 -52.66 23.85
C LEU A 82 -8.52 -53.20 23.65
N GLY A 83 -9.18 -52.76 22.57
CA GLY A 83 -10.24 -53.53 21.93
C GLY A 83 -11.37 -52.69 21.33
N GLU A 84 -12.27 -52.16 22.16
CA GLU A 84 -13.51 -51.53 21.68
C GLU A 84 -13.70 -50.07 22.13
N ASN A 85 -13.05 -49.68 23.24
CA ASN A 85 -13.08 -48.31 23.72
C ASN A 85 -12.11 -47.40 22.95
N LEU A 86 -11.03 -47.93 22.34
CA LEU A 86 -10.12 -47.14 21.50
C LEU A 86 -10.78 -46.56 20.25
N ILE A 87 -11.68 -47.30 19.58
CA ILE A 87 -12.37 -46.78 18.39
C ILE A 87 -13.37 -45.69 18.80
N ARG A 88 -14.08 -45.87 19.93
CA ARG A 88 -15.03 -44.88 20.46
C ARG A 88 -14.35 -43.66 21.07
N LEU A 89 -13.22 -43.84 21.77
CA LEU A 89 -12.42 -42.77 22.36
C LEU A 89 -11.60 -42.03 21.29
N ALA A 90 -11.12 -42.71 20.24
CA ALA A 90 -10.53 -42.04 19.08
C ALA A 90 -11.57 -41.23 18.31
N GLN A 91 -12.80 -41.73 18.13
CA GLN A 91 -13.91 -40.94 17.53
C GLN A 91 -14.40 -39.80 18.44
N GLN A 92 -14.44 -40.00 19.77
CA GLN A 92 -14.87 -38.96 20.71
C GLN A 92 -13.81 -37.87 20.95
N ASN A 93 -12.52 -38.23 21.04
CA ASN A 93 -11.44 -37.27 21.25
C ASN A 93 -11.01 -36.56 19.96
N ALA A 94 -11.25 -37.14 18.78
CA ALA A 94 -11.10 -36.41 17.50
C ALA A 94 -12.16 -35.30 17.30
N THR A 95 -13.15 -35.20 18.19
CA THR A 95 -14.29 -34.28 18.07
C THR A 95 -14.49 -33.42 19.32
N GLN A 96 -13.47 -33.21 20.14
CA GLN A 96 -13.51 -32.10 21.11
C GLN A 96 -13.10 -30.84 20.35
N PRO A 97 -14.04 -29.92 20.03
CA PRO A 97 -13.66 -28.64 19.42
C PRO A 97 -12.70 -27.95 20.41
N LEU A 98 -11.45 -27.80 19.99
CA LEU A 98 -10.46 -27.04 20.75
C LEU A 98 -11.10 -25.69 21.10
N GLN A 99 -11.05 -25.33 22.39
CA GLN A 99 -11.62 -24.07 22.84
C GLN A 99 -10.71 -22.94 22.35
N THR A 100 -11.13 -22.25 21.28
CA THR A 100 -10.35 -21.20 20.63
C THR A 100 -10.75 -19.79 21.07
N ASP A 101 -11.36 -19.64 22.25
CA ASP A 101 -11.77 -18.34 22.80
C ASP A 101 -10.59 -17.36 22.95
N ASN A 102 -9.36 -17.85 23.07
CA ASN A 102 -8.15 -17.02 23.17
C ASN A 102 -7.30 -17.00 21.89
N LEU A 103 -7.82 -17.57 20.80
CA LEU A 103 -7.16 -17.69 19.51
C LEU A 103 -8.05 -17.14 18.39
N ALA A 104 -7.46 -16.46 17.42
CA ALA A 104 -8.16 -16.02 16.23
C ALA A 104 -7.39 -16.41 14.97
N SER A 105 -8.11 -16.97 14.01
CA SER A 105 -7.70 -17.15 12.63
C SER A 105 -7.68 -15.80 11.94
N VAL A 106 -6.53 -15.40 11.40
CA VAL A 106 -6.33 -14.09 10.81
C VAL A 106 -5.73 -14.16 9.40
N MET A 107 -6.07 -13.15 8.60
CA MET A 107 -5.38 -12.82 7.37
C MET A 107 -4.36 -11.74 7.70
N VAL A 108 -3.13 -11.93 7.22
CA VAL A 108 -2.03 -10.99 7.36
C VAL A 108 -1.70 -10.47 5.97
N THR A 109 -1.65 -9.16 5.81
CA THR A 109 -1.27 -8.51 4.55
C THR A 109 -0.13 -7.52 4.78
N ALA A 110 0.78 -7.45 3.83
CA ALA A 110 1.88 -6.50 3.86
C ALA A 110 2.20 -6.01 2.45
N GLU A 111 2.80 -4.82 2.38
CA GLU A 111 3.30 -4.23 1.15
C GLU A 111 4.82 -4.14 1.22
N ILE A 112 5.50 -4.86 0.34
CA ILE A 112 6.95 -4.81 0.18
C ILE A 112 7.26 -3.63 -0.76
N PRO A 113 7.97 -2.59 -0.28
CA PRO A 113 8.33 -1.47 -1.14
C PRO A 113 9.31 -1.92 -2.24
N PRO A 114 9.37 -1.21 -3.38
CA PRO A 114 10.34 -1.51 -4.41
C PRO A 114 11.77 -1.41 -3.84
N PHE A 115 12.67 -2.26 -4.37
CA PHE A 115 14.08 -2.35 -3.96
C PHE A 115 14.33 -2.76 -2.50
N ALA A 116 13.30 -3.20 -1.76
CA ALA A 116 13.48 -3.71 -0.42
C ALA A 116 14.42 -4.92 -0.40
N LYS A 117 15.26 -5.01 0.63
CA LYS A 117 16.32 -6.02 0.74
C LYS A 117 16.01 -7.02 1.87
N PRO A 118 16.46 -8.28 1.75
CA PRO A 118 16.36 -9.25 2.84
C PRO A 118 16.91 -8.69 4.16
N GLY A 119 16.21 -8.96 5.25
CA GLY A 119 16.51 -8.44 6.60
C GLY A 119 15.87 -7.09 6.92
N GLN A 120 15.35 -6.35 5.94
CA GLN A 120 14.56 -5.14 6.22
C GLN A 120 13.20 -5.51 6.81
N ARG A 121 12.68 -4.61 7.64
CA ARG A 121 11.36 -4.77 8.26
C ARG A 121 10.30 -3.96 7.52
N ILE A 122 9.10 -4.52 7.49
CA ILE A 122 7.90 -3.89 6.92
C ILE A 122 6.74 -3.99 7.91
N ASP A 123 5.80 -3.07 7.76
CA ASP A 123 4.57 -3.08 8.53
C ASP A 123 3.63 -4.16 7.98
N VAL A 124 2.87 -4.78 8.88
CA VAL A 124 1.83 -5.73 8.52
C VAL A 124 0.48 -5.31 9.09
N ASN A 125 -0.57 -5.55 8.31
CA ASN A 125 -1.96 -5.42 8.75
C ASN A 125 -2.49 -6.82 9.01
N VAL A 126 -3.28 -6.96 10.07
CA VAL A 126 -3.85 -8.23 10.51
C VAL A 126 -5.34 -8.03 10.70
N SER A 127 -6.15 -8.89 10.09
CA SER A 127 -7.60 -8.86 10.22
C SER A 127 -8.14 -10.25 10.51
N THR A 128 -9.19 -10.35 11.32
CA THR A 128 -9.87 -11.63 11.57
C THR A 128 -10.44 -12.20 10.27
N VAL A 129 -10.36 -13.52 10.13
CA VAL A 129 -11.06 -14.29 9.08
C VAL A 129 -12.25 -15.04 9.70
N GLY A 130 -12.17 -15.33 11.00
CA GLY A 130 -13.19 -16.02 11.76
C GLY A 130 -14.19 -15.10 12.44
N THR A 131 -14.71 -15.59 13.55
CA THR A 131 -15.78 -14.97 14.36
C THR A 131 -15.25 -14.16 15.54
N ALA A 132 -13.92 -14.04 15.69
CA ALA A 132 -13.31 -13.24 16.75
C ALA A 132 -13.87 -11.81 16.81
N GLU A 133 -14.34 -11.42 18.00
CA GLU A 133 -14.95 -10.12 18.29
C GLU A 133 -13.91 -9.01 18.44
N SER A 134 -12.69 -9.35 18.87
CA SER A 134 -11.59 -8.39 19.03
C SER A 134 -10.23 -9.06 18.94
N LEU A 135 -9.29 -8.39 18.27
CA LEU A 135 -7.87 -8.73 18.22
C LEU A 135 -7.04 -8.02 19.31
N ARG A 136 -7.68 -7.21 20.15
CA ARG A 136 -6.99 -6.38 21.14
C ARG A 136 -6.25 -7.24 22.17
N GLY A 137 -4.99 -6.91 22.40
CA GLY A 137 -4.11 -7.64 23.33
C GLY A 137 -3.52 -8.93 22.75
N GLY A 138 -3.89 -9.29 21.52
CA GLY A 138 -3.35 -10.46 20.84
C GLY A 138 -1.92 -10.26 20.32
N SER A 139 -1.24 -11.37 20.09
CA SER A 139 0.04 -11.46 19.40
C SER A 139 -0.07 -12.42 18.22
N LEU A 140 0.39 -11.99 17.05
CA LEU A 140 0.50 -12.82 15.86
C LEU A 140 1.63 -13.83 16.06
N ILE A 141 1.30 -15.11 15.89
CA ILE A 141 2.26 -16.21 15.82
C ILE A 141 2.98 -16.12 14.47
N LEU A 142 4.25 -16.54 14.42
CA LEU A 142 5.06 -16.58 13.21
C LEU A 142 4.25 -17.08 12.01
N THR A 143 4.08 -16.21 11.02
CA THR A 143 3.25 -16.42 9.84
C THR A 143 4.05 -16.09 8.59
N GLU A 144 4.12 -17.03 7.66
CA GLU A 144 4.74 -16.83 6.35
C GLU A 144 3.83 -15.98 5.45
N LEU A 145 4.41 -15.00 4.76
CA LEU A 145 3.73 -14.17 3.79
C LEU A 145 4.16 -14.54 2.38
N TYR A 146 3.17 -14.94 1.57
CA TYR A 146 3.34 -15.42 0.22
C TYR A 146 3.06 -14.34 -0.81
N GLY A 147 3.83 -14.35 -1.89
CA GLY A 147 3.52 -13.62 -3.11
C GLY A 147 2.45 -14.34 -3.94
N ILE A 148 2.04 -13.70 -5.04
CA ILE A 148 1.10 -14.28 -6.02
C ILE A 148 1.63 -15.54 -6.71
N ASP A 149 2.93 -15.76 -6.67
CA ASP A 149 3.66 -16.92 -7.19
C ASP A 149 3.71 -18.09 -6.18
N GLY A 150 3.13 -17.92 -4.99
CA GLY A 150 3.12 -18.92 -3.93
C GLY A 150 4.46 -19.05 -3.19
N GLN A 151 5.41 -18.14 -3.40
CA GLN A 151 6.70 -18.15 -2.72
C GLN A 151 6.67 -17.29 -1.46
N VAL A 152 7.42 -17.70 -0.43
CA VAL A 152 7.57 -16.91 0.80
C VAL A 152 8.54 -15.76 0.56
N TYR A 153 8.05 -14.52 0.75
CA TYR A 153 8.85 -13.30 0.62
C TYR A 153 9.14 -12.64 1.97
N ALA A 154 8.27 -12.84 2.96
CA ALA A 154 8.45 -12.27 4.28
C ALA A 154 7.89 -13.18 5.37
N MET A 155 8.38 -13.01 6.60
CA MET A 155 7.84 -13.66 7.80
C MET A 155 7.33 -12.60 8.77
N ALA A 156 6.09 -12.72 9.22
CA ALA A 156 5.41 -11.79 10.12
C ALA A 156 5.21 -12.37 11.51
N GLN A 157 5.44 -11.57 12.56
CA GLN A 157 5.13 -11.92 13.94
C GLN A 157 5.05 -10.68 14.84
N GLY A 158 4.40 -10.81 16.00
CA GLY A 158 4.50 -9.81 17.07
C GLY A 158 3.16 -9.34 17.64
N ALA A 159 3.24 -8.45 18.62
CA ALA A 159 2.07 -7.92 19.31
C ALA A 159 1.26 -6.96 18.42
N LEU A 160 -0.07 -7.11 18.43
CA LEU A 160 -0.97 -6.29 17.63
C LEU A 160 -1.27 -4.96 18.32
N THR A 161 -1.26 -3.89 17.54
CA THR A 161 -1.85 -2.62 17.92
C THR A 161 -3.23 -2.50 17.28
N VAL A 162 -4.27 -2.44 18.10
CA VAL A 162 -5.68 -2.35 17.67
C VAL A 162 -6.25 -1.02 18.17
N THR A 163 -6.88 -0.25 17.28
CA THR A 163 -7.45 1.06 17.62
C THR A 163 -8.93 1.01 18.02
N GLY A 164 -9.57 -0.16 17.85
CA GLY A 164 -10.98 -0.37 18.17
C GLY A 164 -11.25 -0.76 19.62
N ILE A 165 -12.35 -0.25 20.19
CA ILE A 165 -12.90 -0.64 21.50
C ILE A 165 -14.37 -1.00 21.30
N SER A 166 -14.76 -2.22 21.69
CA SER A 166 -16.14 -2.64 21.84
C SER A 166 -16.43 -2.88 23.33
N GLU A 167 -17.46 -2.24 23.86
CA GLU A 167 -17.93 -2.46 25.22
C GLU A 167 -19.46 -2.56 25.22
N SER A 168 -19.97 -3.66 25.77
CA SER A 168 -21.41 -3.93 25.86
C SER A 168 -21.84 -3.87 27.32
N ALA A 169 -22.67 -2.88 27.68
CA ALA A 169 -23.21 -2.73 29.03
C ALA A 169 -24.71 -2.44 29.00
N ALA A 170 -25.49 -3.25 29.74
CA ALA A 170 -26.91 -3.01 30.05
C ALA A 170 -27.81 -2.62 28.85
N GLY A 171 -27.61 -3.26 27.69
CA GLY A 171 -28.40 -3.02 26.47
C GLY A 171 -27.91 -1.88 25.58
N SER A 172 -26.78 -1.24 25.91
CA SER A 172 -26.07 -0.30 25.06
C SER A 172 -24.72 -0.88 24.64
N SER A 173 -24.42 -0.84 23.35
CA SER A 173 -23.12 -1.19 22.79
C SER A 173 -22.46 0.08 22.29
N ILE A 174 -21.23 0.35 22.74
CA ILE A 174 -20.38 1.41 22.21
C ILE A 174 -19.24 0.71 21.46
N GLU A 175 -19.24 0.87 20.14
CA GLU A 175 -18.14 0.43 19.28
C GLU A 175 -17.49 1.67 18.65
N ILE A 176 -16.23 1.91 19.01
CA ILE A 176 -15.42 2.99 18.44
C ILE A 176 -14.27 2.33 17.69
N GLY A 177 -14.15 2.58 16.39
CA GLY A 177 -13.11 2.01 15.53
C GLY A 177 -13.46 0.60 15.04
N VAL A 178 -12.43 -0.19 14.70
CA VAL A 178 -12.59 -1.56 14.17
C VAL A 178 -11.78 -2.51 15.07
N PRO A 179 -12.41 -3.21 16.05
CA PRO A 179 -11.69 -4.06 17.01
C PRO A 179 -11.16 -5.36 16.39
N THR A 180 -11.66 -5.75 15.21
CA THR A 180 -11.29 -6.97 14.46
C THR A 180 -10.11 -6.78 13.50
N SER A 181 -9.49 -5.60 13.51
CA SER A 181 -8.33 -5.27 12.68
C SER A 181 -7.24 -4.62 13.52
N GLY A 182 -5.99 -4.98 13.24
CA GLY A 182 -4.81 -4.46 13.92
C GLY A 182 -3.63 -4.30 12.97
N ARG A 183 -2.61 -3.60 13.46
CA ARG A 183 -1.34 -3.40 12.74
C ARG A 183 -0.18 -3.80 13.64
N ILE A 184 0.86 -4.35 13.05
CA ILE A 184 2.15 -4.59 13.70
C ILE A 184 3.20 -3.77 12.93
N PRO A 185 3.60 -2.60 13.45
CA PRO A 185 4.66 -1.80 12.84
C PRO A 185 5.97 -2.59 12.84
N ASN A 186 6.66 -2.64 11.70
CA ASN A 186 7.88 -3.41 11.47
C ASN A 186 7.75 -4.88 11.88
N GLY A 187 6.54 -5.44 11.80
CA GLY A 187 6.20 -6.77 12.26
C GLY A 187 6.62 -7.90 11.33
N ALA A 188 6.98 -7.60 10.08
CA ALA A 188 7.52 -8.59 9.15
C ALA A 188 8.95 -8.30 8.76
N ILE A 189 9.72 -9.37 8.54
CA ILE A 189 11.08 -9.34 8.02
C ILE A 189 11.05 -9.93 6.61
N ILE A 190 11.68 -9.24 5.67
CA ILE A 190 11.81 -9.72 4.29
C ILE A 190 12.88 -10.82 4.25
N GLU A 191 12.51 -11.98 3.70
CA GLU A 191 13.39 -13.14 3.55
C GLU A 191 13.93 -13.25 2.12
N ARG A 192 13.18 -12.77 1.14
CA ARG A 192 13.51 -12.92 -0.28
C ARG A 192 13.49 -11.59 -1.01
N LEU A 193 14.52 -11.37 -1.82
CA LEU A 193 14.58 -10.24 -2.73
C LEU A 193 13.52 -10.41 -3.84
N ILE A 194 12.83 -9.32 -4.17
CA ILE A 194 12.01 -9.25 -5.37
C ILE A 194 12.88 -8.71 -6.51
N GLU A 195 13.09 -9.53 -7.53
CA GLU A 195 13.85 -9.13 -8.71
C GLU A 195 13.10 -8.01 -9.46
N THR A 196 13.76 -6.86 -9.61
CA THR A 196 13.22 -5.73 -10.38
C THR A 196 13.90 -5.67 -11.74
N PRO A 197 13.16 -5.52 -12.86
CA PRO A 197 13.74 -5.40 -14.20
C PRO A 197 14.73 -4.24 -14.36
N PHE A 198 14.68 -3.27 -13.43
CA PHE A 198 15.58 -2.12 -13.37
C PHE A 198 17.07 -2.47 -13.45
N GLU A 199 17.50 -3.54 -12.77
CA GLU A 199 18.92 -3.90 -12.69
C GLU A 199 19.46 -4.33 -14.07
N THR A 200 18.67 -5.08 -14.84
CA THR A 200 19.09 -5.70 -16.11
C THR A 200 18.58 -4.99 -17.36
N ALA A 201 17.64 -4.06 -17.27
CA ALA A 201 17.05 -3.42 -18.44
C ALA A 201 18.02 -2.50 -19.18
N ASP A 202 18.04 -2.59 -20.51
CA ASP A 202 18.79 -1.70 -21.42
C ASP A 202 18.07 -0.36 -21.63
N HIS A 203 16.77 -0.30 -21.30
CA HIS A 203 15.95 0.89 -21.39
C HIS A 203 15.12 1.04 -20.12
N PHE A 204 14.98 2.28 -19.65
CA PHE A 204 13.96 2.66 -18.68
C PHE A 204 12.71 3.08 -19.42
N VAL A 205 11.55 2.77 -18.85
CA VAL A 205 10.30 3.38 -19.29
C VAL A 205 9.82 4.29 -18.18
N LEU A 206 9.64 5.58 -18.48
CA LEU A 206 9.04 6.55 -17.59
C LEU A 206 7.55 6.65 -17.95
N ASN A 207 6.69 6.41 -16.97
CA ASN A 207 5.24 6.49 -17.11
C ASN A 207 4.76 7.81 -16.51
N VAL A 208 4.24 8.72 -17.33
CA VAL A 208 3.58 9.95 -16.90
C VAL A 208 2.28 9.60 -16.18
N ARG A 209 2.07 10.18 -14.99
CA ARG A 209 0.91 9.89 -14.12
C ARG A 209 -0.42 10.24 -14.77
N ASP A 210 -0.46 11.37 -15.46
CA ASP A 210 -1.61 11.83 -16.22
C ASP A 210 -1.30 11.73 -17.72
N ALA A 211 -2.13 10.98 -18.45
CA ALA A 211 -1.94 10.77 -19.87
C ALA A 211 -2.07 12.09 -20.67
N ASP A 212 -0.95 12.57 -21.21
CA ASP A 212 -0.89 13.81 -21.99
C ASP A 212 0.29 13.81 -22.98
N PHE A 213 -0.03 13.98 -24.27
CA PHE A 213 0.98 14.00 -25.33
C PHE A 213 1.90 15.23 -25.24
N SER A 214 1.39 16.37 -24.81
CA SER A 214 2.18 17.60 -24.69
C SER A 214 3.25 17.47 -23.60
N THR A 215 2.87 16.97 -22.43
CA THR A 215 3.76 16.68 -21.30
C THR A 215 4.78 15.60 -21.64
N THR A 216 4.34 14.50 -22.25
CA THR A 216 5.26 13.42 -22.68
C THR A 216 6.32 13.94 -23.65
N ASN A 217 5.92 14.75 -24.63
CA ASN A 217 6.82 15.36 -25.60
C ASN A 217 7.76 16.39 -24.93
N ALA A 218 7.26 17.21 -24.01
CA ALA A 218 8.07 18.17 -23.25
C ALA A 218 9.17 17.47 -22.44
N ILE A 219 8.82 16.40 -21.72
CA ILE A 219 9.77 15.57 -20.96
C ILE A 219 10.83 14.98 -21.91
N THR A 220 10.41 14.41 -23.03
CA THR A 220 11.33 13.80 -24.00
C THR A 220 12.31 14.83 -24.57
N GLN A 221 11.83 16.05 -24.89
CA GLN A 221 12.68 17.13 -25.39
C GLN A 221 13.67 17.63 -24.33
N ALA A 222 13.25 17.74 -23.07
CA ALA A 222 14.13 18.12 -21.97
C ALA A 222 15.28 17.12 -21.79
N ILE A 223 14.99 15.82 -21.82
CA ILE A 223 16.00 14.76 -21.72
C ILE A 223 16.95 14.80 -22.93
N ASN A 224 16.42 14.84 -24.15
CA ASN A 224 17.22 14.82 -25.38
C ASN A 224 18.07 16.10 -25.56
N SER A 225 17.59 17.26 -25.09
CA SER A 225 18.36 18.51 -25.18
C SER A 225 19.56 18.52 -24.22
N THR A 226 19.47 17.82 -23.08
CA THR A 226 20.54 17.76 -22.08
C THR A 226 21.59 16.71 -22.43
N TYR A 227 21.18 15.51 -22.85
CA TYR A 227 22.08 14.37 -23.03
C TYR A 227 22.37 13.98 -24.48
N GLY A 228 21.68 14.61 -25.44
CA GLY A 228 21.83 14.31 -26.86
C GLY A 228 20.58 13.69 -27.48
N GLN A 229 20.43 13.89 -28.78
CA GLN A 229 19.27 13.45 -29.53
C GLN A 229 19.19 11.92 -29.59
N GLY A 230 17.99 11.37 -29.36
CA GLY A 230 17.70 9.94 -29.48
C GLY A 230 17.88 9.12 -28.20
N LEU A 231 18.20 9.75 -27.07
CA LEU A 231 18.28 9.09 -25.77
C LEU A 231 16.89 8.74 -25.22
N ALA A 232 15.93 9.65 -25.35
CA ALA A 232 14.54 9.47 -24.97
C ALA A 232 13.64 9.46 -26.21
N THR A 233 12.71 8.50 -26.24
CA THR A 233 11.72 8.34 -27.30
C THR A 233 10.33 8.25 -26.68
N PRO A 234 9.38 9.13 -27.05
CA PRO A 234 8.01 9.00 -26.58
C PRO A 234 7.34 7.84 -27.32
N LEU A 235 6.72 6.92 -26.58
CA LEU A 235 6.01 5.77 -27.17
C LEU A 235 4.51 6.08 -27.35
N ASP A 236 3.90 6.73 -26.35
CA ASP A 236 2.49 7.11 -26.32
C ASP A 236 2.27 8.31 -25.36
N ALA A 237 1.03 8.60 -24.96
CA ALA A 237 0.71 9.73 -24.07
C ALA A 237 1.12 9.52 -22.59
N VAL A 238 1.63 8.34 -22.25
CA VAL A 238 2.01 7.93 -20.89
C VAL A 238 3.47 7.49 -20.85
N SER A 239 3.94 6.77 -21.86
CA SER A 239 5.19 6.01 -21.79
C SER A 239 6.31 6.66 -22.58
N ILE A 240 7.47 6.85 -21.94
CA ILE A 240 8.69 7.39 -22.54
C ILE A 240 9.81 6.37 -22.35
N ALA A 241 10.37 5.85 -23.43
CA ALA A 241 11.53 4.96 -23.38
C ALA A 241 12.82 5.79 -23.35
N VAL A 242 13.67 5.55 -22.35
CA VAL A 242 14.97 6.21 -22.17
C VAL A 242 16.07 5.14 -22.17
N VAL A 243 17.10 5.33 -22.99
CA VAL A 243 18.26 4.41 -23.03
C VAL A 243 19.02 4.47 -21.69
N ALA A 244 19.23 3.31 -21.07
CA ALA A 244 19.92 3.18 -19.80
C ALA A 244 21.44 2.99 -19.99
N PRO A 245 22.28 3.57 -19.11
CA PRO A 245 23.68 3.16 -19.01
C PRO A 245 23.80 1.68 -18.63
N SER A 246 24.87 1.00 -19.05
CA SER A 246 25.08 -0.42 -18.73
C SER A 246 25.51 -0.66 -17.28
N ASP A 247 26.17 0.31 -16.65
CA ASP A 247 26.62 0.23 -15.26
C ASP A 247 25.52 0.64 -14.27
N LEU A 248 25.28 -0.19 -13.24
CA LEU A 248 24.22 0.02 -12.26
C LEU A 248 24.41 1.32 -11.45
N VAL A 249 25.64 1.68 -11.12
CA VAL A 249 25.93 2.92 -10.36
C VAL A 249 25.57 4.15 -11.21
N GLN A 250 25.88 4.09 -12.51
CA GLN A 250 25.50 5.13 -13.46
C GLN A 250 23.99 5.19 -13.67
N LYS A 251 23.29 4.03 -13.73
CA LYS A 251 21.82 3.97 -13.86
C LYS A 251 21.11 4.76 -12.75
N VAL A 252 21.50 4.55 -11.49
CA VAL A 252 20.88 5.24 -10.34
C VAL A 252 21.13 6.75 -10.41
N SER A 253 22.37 7.15 -10.70
CA SER A 253 22.73 8.57 -10.81
C SER A 253 21.99 9.25 -11.95
N PHE A 254 21.93 8.59 -13.11
CA PHE A 254 21.28 9.08 -14.32
C PHE A 254 19.77 9.27 -14.15
N ILE A 255 19.08 8.32 -13.50
CA ILE A 255 17.66 8.50 -13.18
C ILE A 255 17.46 9.63 -12.20
N SER A 256 18.31 9.75 -11.18
CA SER A 256 18.23 10.88 -10.24
C SER A 256 18.39 12.23 -10.95
N GLU A 257 19.29 12.33 -11.91
CA GLU A 257 19.48 13.54 -12.71
C GLU A 257 18.24 13.83 -13.57
N ILE A 258 17.68 12.84 -14.26
CA ILE A 258 16.44 12.98 -15.04
C ILE A 258 15.27 13.39 -14.14
N GLU A 259 15.06 12.71 -13.01
CA GLU A 259 13.97 12.97 -12.07
C GLU A 259 13.98 14.40 -11.51
N ASN A 260 15.15 15.01 -11.37
CA ASN A 260 15.32 16.37 -10.87
C ASN A 260 15.35 17.43 -11.99
N MET A 261 15.18 17.07 -13.26
CA MET A 261 15.04 18.07 -14.33
C MET A 261 13.73 18.82 -14.20
N ASP A 262 13.83 20.12 -14.40
CA ASP A 262 12.71 21.05 -14.45
C ASP A 262 12.15 21.08 -15.89
N ILE A 263 10.83 20.89 -16.02
CA ILE A 263 10.12 20.95 -17.30
C ILE A 263 8.85 21.79 -17.18
N ASP A 264 8.42 22.36 -18.30
CA ASP A 264 7.12 23.03 -18.42
C ASP A 264 6.15 22.03 -19.08
N PRO A 265 5.24 21.40 -18.31
CA PRO A 265 4.35 20.37 -18.84
C PRO A 265 3.24 20.99 -19.71
N GLY A 266 2.48 20.13 -20.40
CA GLY A 266 1.28 20.55 -21.11
C GLY A 266 0.26 21.17 -20.15
N GLU A 267 -0.57 22.10 -20.65
CA GLU A 267 -1.65 22.64 -19.82
C GLU A 267 -2.65 21.53 -19.46
N PRO A 268 -2.97 21.35 -18.17
CA PRO A 268 -3.84 20.26 -17.74
C PRO A 268 -5.26 20.46 -18.30
N THR A 269 -5.96 19.36 -18.55
CA THR A 269 -7.36 19.41 -19.01
C THR A 269 -8.27 20.07 -17.98
N ALA A 270 -9.29 20.78 -18.45
CA ALA A 270 -10.26 21.46 -17.58
C ALA A 270 -11.03 20.45 -16.73
N ARG A 271 -10.92 20.54 -15.39
CA ARG A 271 -11.55 19.60 -14.44
C ARG A 271 -12.26 20.32 -13.30
N VAL A 272 -13.48 19.89 -13.02
CA VAL A 272 -14.29 20.30 -11.87
C VAL A 272 -14.60 19.05 -11.03
N VAL A 273 -14.28 19.09 -9.74
CA VAL A 273 -14.56 17.99 -8.79
C VAL A 273 -15.50 18.50 -7.72
N ILE A 274 -16.60 17.79 -7.46
CA ILE A 274 -17.62 18.19 -6.48
C ILE A 274 -17.73 17.12 -5.39
N ASN A 275 -17.58 17.53 -4.13
CA ASN A 275 -17.88 16.70 -2.97
C ASN A 275 -19.37 16.82 -2.64
N SER A 276 -20.14 15.77 -2.90
CA SER A 276 -21.59 15.75 -2.68
C SER A 276 -21.99 15.82 -1.21
N ARG A 277 -21.11 15.43 -0.28
CA ARG A 277 -21.38 15.49 1.17
C ARG A 277 -21.24 16.90 1.73
N THR A 278 -20.23 17.65 1.28
CA THR A 278 -19.94 19.00 1.79
C THR A 278 -20.43 20.12 0.87
N GLY A 279 -20.82 19.79 -0.37
CA GLY A 279 -21.17 20.78 -1.41
C GLY A 279 -19.95 21.54 -1.95
N THR A 280 -18.73 21.13 -1.62
CA THR A 280 -17.50 21.81 -2.05
C THR A 280 -17.15 21.45 -3.49
N ALA A 281 -16.91 22.45 -4.33
CA ALA A 281 -16.42 22.27 -5.70
C ALA A 281 -14.98 22.80 -5.83
N VAL A 282 -14.09 22.00 -6.41
CA VAL A 282 -12.71 22.37 -6.74
C VAL A 282 -12.60 22.46 -8.27
N ILE A 283 -12.07 23.58 -8.75
CA ILE A 283 -11.99 23.93 -10.17
C ILE A 283 -10.52 24.26 -10.47
N ASN A 284 -9.93 23.64 -11.50
CA ASN A 284 -8.56 23.97 -11.90
C ASN A 284 -8.51 25.19 -12.85
N ARG A 285 -7.30 25.77 -13.02
CA ARG A 285 -7.08 27.00 -13.80
C ARG A 285 -7.54 26.93 -15.26
N SER A 286 -7.64 25.71 -15.81
CA SER A 286 -8.01 25.47 -17.20
C SER A 286 -9.51 25.56 -17.45
N VAL A 287 -10.35 25.53 -16.40
CA VAL A 287 -11.80 25.69 -16.53
C VAL A 287 -12.15 27.16 -16.74
N LYS A 288 -12.83 27.43 -17.85
CA LYS A 288 -13.41 28.75 -18.14
C LYS A 288 -14.90 28.71 -17.83
N VAL A 289 -15.35 29.60 -16.93
CA VAL A 289 -16.76 29.73 -16.57
C VAL A 289 -17.33 30.96 -17.26
N ALA A 290 -18.37 30.77 -18.08
CA ALA A 290 -19.11 31.88 -18.66
C ALA A 290 -19.94 32.60 -17.58
N ALA A 291 -20.23 33.89 -17.79
CA ALA A 291 -21.05 34.67 -16.87
C ALA A 291 -22.41 33.97 -16.64
N ALA A 292 -22.69 33.63 -15.38
CA ALA A 292 -23.93 32.99 -14.96
C ALA A 292 -24.42 33.64 -13.66
N ALA A 293 -25.74 33.83 -13.54
CA ALA A 293 -26.37 34.31 -12.32
C ALA A 293 -27.05 33.12 -11.61
N VAL A 294 -26.62 32.82 -10.39
CA VAL A 294 -27.19 31.76 -9.55
C VAL A 294 -27.69 32.38 -8.25
N SER A 295 -28.96 32.17 -7.92
CA SER A 295 -29.57 32.60 -6.65
C SER A 295 -30.07 31.36 -5.90
N HIS A 296 -29.42 31.04 -4.78
CA HIS A 296 -29.85 29.95 -3.90
C HIS A 296 -29.68 30.34 -2.43
N GLY A 297 -30.80 30.52 -1.73
CA GLY A 297 -30.81 30.91 -0.32
C GLY A 297 -30.08 32.23 -0.08
N THR A 298 -29.08 32.21 0.82
CA THR A 298 -28.27 33.38 1.19
C THR A 298 -26.95 33.50 0.42
N ILE A 299 -26.67 32.62 -0.56
CA ILE A 299 -25.40 32.61 -1.30
C ILE A 299 -25.60 33.20 -2.70
N SER A 300 -24.90 34.30 -2.98
CA SER A 300 -24.80 34.90 -4.32
C SER A 300 -23.37 34.75 -4.81
N VAL A 301 -23.18 34.04 -5.93
CA VAL A 301 -21.88 33.92 -6.60
C VAL A 301 -21.93 34.75 -7.87
N ARG A 302 -20.98 35.68 -8.00
CA ARG A 302 -20.81 36.53 -9.19
C ARG A 302 -19.41 36.30 -9.76
N VAL A 303 -19.35 35.74 -10.97
CA VAL A 303 -18.09 35.58 -11.71
C VAL A 303 -18.01 36.75 -12.69
N ASN A 304 -17.02 37.63 -12.50
CA ASN A 304 -16.71 38.69 -13.45
C ASN A 304 -15.66 38.17 -14.44
N ALA A 305 -15.88 38.43 -15.73
CA ALA A 305 -14.98 38.08 -16.82
C ALA A 305 -13.78 39.03 -16.90
#